data_AF-A0A2G6R6N6-F1
#
_entry.id   AF-A0A2G6R6N6-F1
#
_cell.length_a   1.000
_cell.length_b   1.000
_cell.length_c   1.000
_cell.angle_alpha   90.00
_cell.angle_beta   90.00
_cell.angle_gamma   90.00
#
_symmetry.space_group_name_H-M   'P 1'
#
loop_
_entity.id
_entity.type
_entity.pdbx_description
1 polymer ?
#
loop_
_entity_poly.entity_id
_entity_poly.type
_entity_poly.pdbx_seq_one_letter_code
_entity_poly.pdbx_strand_id
1 'polypeptide(L)'
;MKKRVYIGMTADVMHPGLVNVIKEGVKYGDVIIGLLTDHAIAEYKRLPYLNYEQRKSVLENIKGVTEVVPQDEWNYAPNLLKYKPDFMIHGDDWKIGTQQKYRELAFEAMKTFGGKIIEVPYTKDISSSEFVESINAIGTTPQIRLKSLRRLISAKPIVRILECHSGLAGLIAEKTNVEVEGKRME
;
A
#
# COMPACT_ATOMS: atom_id res chain seq x y z
N MET A 1 -12.99 -19.18 -20.03
CA MET A 1 -11.89 -18.68 -19.17
C MET A 1 -12.45 -18.36 -17.80
N LYS A 2 -11.68 -18.58 -16.74
CA LYS A 2 -12.04 -18.03 -15.42
C LYS A 2 -11.93 -16.50 -15.47
N LYS A 3 -12.81 -15.84 -14.71
CA LYS A 3 -12.77 -14.38 -14.56
C LYS A 3 -11.51 -13.96 -13.81
N ARG A 4 -11.02 -12.75 -14.08
CA ARG A 4 -9.82 -12.18 -13.44
C ARG A 4 -10.23 -11.10 -12.44
N VAL A 5 -9.59 -11.10 -11.28
CA VAL A 5 -9.83 -10.13 -10.21
C VAL A 5 -8.53 -9.41 -9.91
N TYR A 6 -8.56 -8.09 -9.84
CA TYR A 6 -7.40 -7.28 -9.48
C TYR A 6 -7.56 -6.68 -8.09
N ILE A 7 -6.53 -6.81 -7.26
CA ILE A 7 -6.50 -6.24 -5.91
C ILE A 7 -5.18 -5.49 -5.74
N GLY A 8 -5.25 -4.18 -5.57
CA GLY A 8 -4.09 -3.35 -5.28
C GLY A 8 -3.75 -3.37 -3.79
N MET A 9 -2.49 -3.57 -3.42
CA MET A 9 -2.08 -3.59 -2.02
C MET A 9 -0.61 -3.26 -1.79
N THR A 10 -0.33 -2.61 -0.66
CA THR A 10 1.03 -2.45 -0.17
C THR A 10 1.54 -3.71 0.51
N ALA A 11 0.71 -4.38 1.32
CA ALA A 11 1.01 -5.64 2.01
C ALA A 11 2.35 -5.65 2.78
N ASP A 12 2.55 -4.69 3.68
CA ASP A 12 3.76 -4.65 4.53
C ASP A 12 3.73 -5.73 5.62
N VAL A 13 2.70 -5.69 6.46
CA VAL A 13 2.44 -6.70 7.49
C VAL A 13 1.12 -7.38 7.16
N MET A 14 1.16 -8.70 6.98
CA MET A 14 -0.04 -9.48 6.71
C MET A 14 -0.93 -9.54 7.95
N HIS A 15 -2.20 -9.22 7.77
CA HIS A 15 -3.21 -9.23 8.84
C HIS A 15 -4.58 -9.67 8.29
N PRO A 16 -5.56 -10.01 9.16
CA PRO A 16 -6.87 -10.49 8.74
C PRO A 16 -7.60 -9.60 7.72
N GLY A 17 -7.47 -8.27 7.82
CA GLY A 17 -8.03 -7.35 6.81
C GLY A 17 -7.57 -7.62 5.37
N LEU A 18 -6.25 -7.73 5.12
CA LEU A 18 -5.72 -8.04 3.78
C LEU A 18 -6.16 -9.43 3.31
N VAL A 19 -6.16 -10.41 4.21
CA VAL A 19 -6.63 -11.78 3.90
C VAL A 19 -8.11 -11.79 3.54
N ASN A 20 -8.94 -10.97 4.19
CA ASN A 20 -10.36 -10.86 3.90
C ASN A 20 -10.61 -10.31 2.49
N VAL A 21 -9.86 -9.28 2.08
CA VAL A 21 -9.97 -8.71 0.73
C VAL A 21 -9.59 -9.76 -0.33
N ILE A 22 -8.53 -10.55 -0.09
CA ILE A 22 -8.14 -11.66 -0.99
C ILE A 22 -9.23 -12.73 -1.04
N LYS A 23 -9.79 -13.12 0.13
CA LYS A 23 -10.88 -14.10 0.21
C LYS A 23 -12.12 -13.64 -0.54
N GLU A 24 -12.46 -12.36 -0.50
CA GLU A 24 -13.53 -11.82 -1.33
C GLU A 24 -13.19 -11.92 -2.81
N GLY A 25 -11.94 -11.62 -3.19
CA GLY A 25 -11.44 -11.76 -4.55
C GLY A 25 -11.67 -13.14 -5.14
N VAL A 26 -11.33 -14.17 -4.38
CA VAL A 26 -11.45 -15.58 -4.80
C VAL A 26 -12.88 -15.96 -5.18
N LYS A 27 -13.91 -15.31 -4.61
CA LYS A 27 -15.31 -15.59 -4.96
C LYS A 27 -15.67 -15.15 -6.37
N TYR A 28 -14.92 -14.21 -6.95
CA TYR A 28 -15.20 -13.61 -8.24
C TYR A 28 -14.29 -14.12 -9.37
N GLY A 29 -13.16 -14.76 -9.05
CA GLY A 29 -12.26 -15.32 -10.05
C GLY A 29 -10.82 -15.54 -9.56
N ASP A 30 -9.91 -15.66 -10.52
CA ASP A 30 -8.48 -15.80 -10.27
C ASP A 30 -7.90 -14.43 -9.85
N VAL A 31 -7.24 -14.38 -8.69
CA VAL A 31 -6.81 -13.13 -8.05
C VAL A 31 -5.41 -12.74 -8.49
N ILE A 32 -5.30 -11.55 -9.05
CA ILE A 32 -4.05 -10.85 -9.39
C ILE A 32 -3.84 -9.77 -8.34
N ILE A 33 -2.68 -9.80 -7.72
CA ILE A 33 -2.26 -8.78 -6.76
C ILE A 33 -1.41 -7.73 -7.46
N GLY A 34 -1.92 -6.50 -7.50
CA GLY A 34 -1.14 -5.31 -7.82
C GLY A 34 -0.32 -4.88 -6.61
N LEU A 35 0.90 -5.40 -6.49
CA LEU A 35 1.77 -5.06 -5.37
C LEU A 35 2.43 -3.71 -5.62
N LEU A 36 2.17 -2.72 -4.76
CA LEU A 36 2.77 -1.40 -4.92
C LEU A 36 4.28 -1.45 -4.72
N THR A 37 5.02 -0.87 -5.67
CA THR A 37 6.48 -0.72 -5.57
C THR A 37 6.86 0.38 -4.59
N ASP A 38 8.13 0.38 -4.16
CA ASP A 38 8.63 1.42 -3.27
C ASP A 38 8.48 2.82 -3.88
N HIS A 39 8.70 2.95 -5.20
CA HIS A 39 8.45 4.17 -5.96
C HIS A 39 6.99 4.65 -5.82
N ALA A 40 6.03 3.76 -6.09
CA ALA A 40 4.60 4.07 -5.98
C ALA A 40 4.18 4.51 -4.58
N ILE A 41 4.78 3.91 -3.54
CA ILE A 41 4.40 4.13 -2.15
C ILE A 41 5.00 5.42 -1.61
N ALA A 42 6.27 5.68 -1.93
CA ALA A 42 7.06 6.68 -1.24
C ALA A 42 6.42 8.07 -1.33
N GLU A 43 5.76 8.41 -2.43
CA GLU A 43 5.07 9.69 -2.64
C GLU A 43 3.93 9.95 -1.64
N TYR A 44 3.27 8.91 -1.15
CA TYR A 44 2.03 9.02 -0.39
C TYR A 44 2.17 8.65 1.07
N LYS A 45 3.11 7.77 1.39
CA LYS A 45 3.36 7.31 2.75
C LYS A 45 4.79 6.82 2.90
N ARG A 46 5.18 6.59 4.15
CA ARG A 46 6.47 5.96 4.48
C ARG A 46 6.64 4.62 3.75
N LEU A 47 7.89 4.27 3.49
CA LEU A 47 8.20 2.97 2.89
C LEU A 47 7.82 1.81 3.83
N PRO A 48 7.36 0.68 3.27
CA PRO A 48 7.12 -0.54 4.03
C PRO A 48 8.41 -1.06 4.68
N TYR A 49 8.29 -1.73 5.82
CA TYR A 49 9.40 -2.44 6.45
C TYR A 49 9.98 -3.51 5.52
N LEU A 50 9.12 -4.33 4.92
CA LEU A 50 9.51 -5.32 3.93
C LEU A 50 9.74 -4.67 2.57
N ASN A 51 10.83 -5.04 1.88
CA ASN A 51 11.03 -4.59 0.51
C ASN A 51 10.04 -5.27 -0.45
N TYR A 52 9.94 -4.76 -1.69
CA TYR A 52 9.02 -5.29 -2.68
C TYR A 52 9.13 -6.80 -2.88
N GLU A 53 10.34 -7.34 -3.04
CA GLU A 53 10.56 -8.78 -3.25
C GLU A 53 10.14 -9.64 -2.04
N GLN A 54 10.39 -9.15 -0.82
CA GLN A 54 9.93 -9.81 0.41
C GLN A 54 8.40 -9.85 0.49
N ARG A 55 7.75 -8.72 0.20
CA ARG A 55 6.28 -8.62 0.19
C ARG A 55 5.67 -9.50 -0.90
N LYS A 56 6.30 -9.53 -2.08
CA LYS A 56 5.91 -10.37 -3.21
C LYS A 56 5.98 -11.85 -2.85
N SER A 57 7.12 -12.30 -2.29
CA SER A 57 7.31 -13.70 -1.88
C SER A 57 6.25 -14.16 -0.88
N VAL A 58 5.86 -13.31 0.07
CA VAL A 58 4.76 -13.61 0.99
C VAL A 58 3.44 -13.78 0.23
N LEU A 59 3.08 -12.82 -0.63
CA LEU A 59 1.82 -12.83 -1.37
C LEU A 59 1.68 -13.99 -2.34
N GLU A 60 2.76 -14.37 -3.03
CA GLU A 60 2.79 -15.52 -3.94
C GLU A 60 2.48 -16.85 -3.23
N ASN A 61 2.71 -16.92 -1.92
CA ASN A 61 2.41 -18.09 -1.10
C ASN A 61 1.05 -18.02 -0.38
N ILE A 62 0.27 -16.94 -0.58
CA ILE A 62 -1.05 -16.82 0.02
C ILE A 62 -2.09 -17.58 -0.82
N LYS A 63 -2.83 -18.47 -0.15
CA LYS A 63 -3.93 -19.21 -0.76
C LYS A 63 -4.94 -18.27 -1.43
N GLY A 64 -5.19 -18.50 -2.71
CA GLY A 64 -6.14 -17.76 -3.53
C GLY A 64 -5.49 -16.71 -4.44
N VAL A 65 -4.26 -16.29 -4.14
CA VAL A 65 -3.47 -15.47 -5.06
C VAL A 65 -3.00 -16.33 -6.23
N THR A 66 -3.26 -15.86 -7.44
CA THR A 66 -2.88 -16.55 -8.69
C THR A 66 -1.65 -15.91 -9.32
N GLU A 67 -1.51 -14.59 -9.21
CA GLU A 67 -0.42 -13.83 -9.81
C GLU A 67 -0.11 -12.60 -8.93
N VAL A 68 1.16 -12.23 -8.81
CA VAL A 68 1.57 -10.96 -8.19
C VAL A 68 2.33 -10.15 -9.22
N VAL A 69 1.83 -8.95 -9.50
CA VAL A 69 2.37 -8.03 -10.51
C VAL A 69 2.80 -6.71 -9.87
N PRO A 70 3.82 -6.03 -10.41
CA PRO A 70 4.19 -4.71 -9.94
C PRO A 70 3.08 -3.70 -10.24
N GLN A 71 2.87 -2.80 -9.28
CA GLN A 71 2.10 -1.60 -9.45
C GLN A 71 3.00 -0.40 -9.17
N ASP A 72 3.44 0.26 -10.24
CA ASP A 72 4.46 1.30 -10.22
C ASP A 72 3.92 2.70 -9.88
N GLU A 73 2.59 2.83 -9.84
CA GLU A 73 1.87 4.05 -9.52
C GLU A 73 0.88 3.83 -8.38
N TRP A 74 0.63 4.89 -7.61
CA TRP A 74 -0.46 4.86 -6.62
C TRP A 74 -1.83 4.76 -7.30
N ASN A 75 -1.96 5.33 -8.50
CA ASN A 75 -3.14 5.19 -9.34
C ASN A 75 -3.25 3.76 -9.90
N TYR A 76 -4.40 3.13 -9.72
CA TYR A 76 -4.66 1.78 -10.23
C TYR A 76 -4.92 1.73 -11.74
N ALA A 77 -5.38 2.85 -12.33
CA ALA A 77 -5.85 2.89 -13.72
C ALA A 77 -4.88 2.30 -14.76
N PRO A 78 -3.55 2.59 -14.74
CA PRO A 78 -2.62 2.01 -15.71
C PRO A 78 -2.60 0.48 -15.68
N ASN A 79 -2.57 -0.12 -14.49
CA ASN A 79 -2.63 -1.56 -14.34
C ASN A 79 -4.00 -2.13 -14.72
N LEU A 80 -5.10 -1.46 -14.36
CA LEU A 80 -6.43 -1.89 -14.76
C LEU A 80 -6.58 -1.92 -16.30
N LEU A 81 -6.08 -0.90 -17.00
CA LEU A 81 -6.09 -0.84 -18.47
C LEU A 81 -5.18 -1.89 -19.12
N LYS A 82 -4.06 -2.22 -18.47
CA LYS A 82 -3.10 -3.23 -18.93
C LYS A 82 -3.64 -4.66 -18.76
N TYR A 83 -4.15 -4.99 -17.58
CA TYR A 83 -4.55 -6.35 -17.22
C TYR A 83 -6.02 -6.66 -17.55
N LYS A 84 -6.86 -5.62 -17.71
CA LYS A 84 -8.29 -5.69 -18.04
C LYS A 84 -9.05 -6.75 -17.21
N PRO A 85 -9.01 -6.66 -15.88
CA PRO A 85 -9.69 -7.63 -15.02
C PRO A 85 -11.22 -7.49 -15.13
N ASP A 86 -11.96 -8.57 -14.92
CA ASP A 86 -13.44 -8.51 -14.85
C ASP A 86 -13.88 -7.71 -13.60
N PHE A 87 -13.12 -7.87 -12.51
CA PHE A 87 -13.40 -7.21 -11.23
C PHE A 87 -12.16 -6.57 -10.64
N MET A 88 -12.35 -5.43 -9.98
CA MET A 88 -11.38 -4.88 -9.03
C MET A 88 -12.01 -4.92 -7.63
N ILE A 89 -11.25 -5.35 -6.63
CA ILE A 89 -11.69 -5.29 -5.23
C ILE A 89 -10.86 -4.27 -4.48
N HIS A 90 -11.54 -3.42 -3.74
CA HIS A 90 -10.91 -2.43 -2.86
C HIS A 90 -11.74 -2.27 -1.57
N GLY A 91 -11.10 -1.79 -0.50
CA GLY A 91 -11.82 -1.32 0.68
C GLY A 91 -12.70 -0.10 0.37
N ASP A 92 -13.73 0.15 1.17
CA ASP A 92 -14.59 1.33 1.01
C ASP A 92 -14.02 2.61 1.64
N ASP A 93 -12.81 2.54 2.21
CA ASP A 93 -12.08 3.62 2.87
C ASP A 93 -11.69 4.77 1.92
N TRP A 94 -11.52 4.47 0.62
CA TRP A 94 -11.19 5.46 -0.40
C TRP A 94 -12.38 6.30 -0.92
N LYS A 95 -13.60 6.06 -0.42
CA LYS A 95 -14.80 6.82 -0.81
C LYS A 95 -14.77 8.27 -0.37
N ILE A 96 -13.98 8.57 0.67
CA ILE A 96 -13.89 9.89 1.30
C ILE A 96 -12.42 10.32 1.31
N GLY A 97 -12.18 11.63 1.24
CA GLY A 97 -10.85 12.21 1.40
C GLY A 97 -10.01 12.18 0.12
N THR A 98 -8.68 12.29 0.28
CA THR A 98 -7.75 12.51 -0.82
C THR A 98 -7.64 11.33 -1.80
N GLN A 99 -8.15 10.16 -1.41
CA GLN A 99 -8.14 8.95 -2.22
C GLN A 99 -9.32 8.87 -3.20
N GLN A 100 -10.35 9.71 -3.04
CA GLN A 100 -11.55 9.71 -3.88
C GLN A 100 -11.23 9.94 -5.36
N LYS A 101 -10.24 10.78 -5.67
CA LYS A 101 -9.79 10.99 -7.06
C LYS A 101 -9.28 9.70 -7.72
N TYR A 102 -8.60 8.82 -6.97
CA TYR A 102 -8.12 7.54 -7.52
C TYR A 102 -9.25 6.52 -7.66
N ARG A 103 -10.27 6.62 -6.81
CA ARG A 103 -11.51 5.86 -6.98
C ARG A 103 -12.16 6.20 -8.32
N GLU A 104 -12.36 7.48 -8.61
CA GLU A 104 -12.95 7.94 -9.87
C GLU A 104 -12.16 7.46 -11.09
N LEU A 105 -10.84 7.63 -11.10
CA LEU A 105 -9.95 7.14 -12.17
C LEU A 105 -10.03 5.61 -12.35
N ALA A 106 -10.13 4.84 -11.26
CA ALA A 106 -10.29 3.39 -11.35
C ALA A 106 -11.65 3.01 -11.97
N PHE A 107 -12.74 3.68 -11.58
CA PHE A 107 -14.07 3.45 -12.18
C PHE A 107 -14.08 3.79 -13.68
N GLU A 108 -13.47 4.91 -14.06
CA GLU A 108 -13.33 5.32 -15.46
C GLU A 108 -12.55 4.27 -16.26
N ALA A 109 -11.40 3.83 -15.76
CA ALA A 109 -10.59 2.79 -16.39
C ALA A 109 -11.38 1.48 -16.58
N MET A 110 -12.04 0.99 -15.52
CA MET A 110 -12.83 -0.25 -15.56
C MET A 110 -13.99 -0.16 -16.56
N LYS A 111 -14.64 1.00 -16.66
CA LYS A 111 -15.77 1.22 -17.59
C LYS A 111 -15.34 1.06 -19.06
N THR A 112 -14.10 1.39 -19.41
CA THR A 112 -13.61 1.32 -20.82
C THR A 112 -13.65 -0.10 -21.41
N PHE A 113 -13.59 -1.13 -20.56
CA PHE A 113 -13.63 -2.54 -20.97
C PHE A 113 -14.75 -3.34 -20.27
N GLY A 114 -15.70 -2.65 -19.62
CA GLY A 114 -16.86 -3.28 -19.00
C GLY A 114 -16.59 -4.01 -17.67
N GLY A 115 -15.46 -3.73 -17.01
CA GLY A 115 -15.14 -4.26 -15.69
C GLY A 115 -15.97 -3.62 -14.57
N LYS A 116 -16.01 -4.27 -13.40
CA LYS A 116 -16.75 -3.79 -12.22
C LYS A 116 -15.85 -3.64 -11.00
N ILE A 117 -16.11 -2.62 -10.17
CA ILE A 117 -15.43 -2.46 -8.88
C ILE A 117 -16.35 -2.96 -7.77
N ILE A 118 -15.81 -3.76 -6.87
CA ILE A 118 -16.48 -4.30 -5.69
C ILE A 118 -15.80 -3.69 -4.47
N GLU A 119 -16.57 -2.92 -3.71
CA GLU A 119 -16.09 -2.23 -2.51
C GLU A 119 -16.47 -3.06 -1.28
N VAL A 120 -15.47 -3.49 -0.51
CA VAL A 120 -15.65 -4.32 0.70
C VAL A 120 -15.54 -3.43 1.94
N PRO A 121 -16.39 -3.61 2.96
CA PRO A 121 -16.28 -2.86 4.20
C PRO A 121 -14.90 -2.99 4.82
N TYR A 122 -14.26 -1.86 5.12
CA TYR A 122 -12.93 -1.85 5.71
C TYR A 122 -12.95 -2.49 7.11
N THR A 123 -12.01 -3.42 7.35
CA THR A 123 -11.88 -4.09 8.65
C THR A 123 -11.29 -3.11 9.66
N LYS A 124 -12.09 -2.71 10.66
CA LYS A 124 -11.72 -1.67 11.63
C LYS A 124 -10.79 -2.15 12.75
N ASP A 125 -10.76 -3.45 13.02
CA ASP A 125 -10.16 -3.96 14.26
C ASP A 125 -8.64 -4.16 14.21
N ILE A 126 -8.01 -4.07 13.02
CA ILE A 126 -6.56 -4.26 12.86
C ILE A 126 -6.04 -3.36 11.76
N SER A 127 -5.15 -2.41 12.10
CA SER A 127 -4.47 -1.55 11.12
C SER A 127 -2.97 -1.85 11.07
N SER A 128 -2.37 -1.67 9.88
CA SER A 128 -0.91 -1.74 9.74
C SER A 128 -0.20 -0.70 10.63
N SER A 129 -0.85 0.44 10.92
CA SER A 129 -0.28 1.52 11.72
C SER A 129 0.01 1.13 13.16
N GLU A 130 -0.85 0.31 13.78
CA GLU A 130 -0.66 -0.16 15.17
C GLU A 130 0.55 -1.10 15.29
N PHE A 131 0.73 -2.01 14.33
CA PHE A 131 1.92 -2.87 14.28
C PHE A 131 3.19 -2.05 14.11
N VAL A 132 3.09 -1.04 13.27
CA VAL A 132 4.16 -0.10 12.99
C VAL A 132 4.59 0.67 14.24
N GLU A 133 3.64 1.20 15.00
CA GLU A 133 3.90 1.87 16.26
C GLU A 133 4.53 0.93 17.28
N SER A 134 4.04 -0.32 17.34
CA SER A 134 4.61 -1.37 18.19
C SER A 134 6.06 -1.68 17.84
N ILE A 135 6.39 -1.76 16.55
CA ILE A 135 7.78 -1.97 16.09
C ILE A 135 8.65 -0.75 16.45
N ASN A 136 8.14 0.47 16.23
CA ASN A 136 8.86 1.70 16.56
C ASN A 136 9.15 1.81 18.07
N ALA A 137 8.25 1.33 18.93
CA ALA A 137 8.41 1.37 20.38
C ALA A 137 9.56 0.50 20.91
N ILE A 138 9.91 -0.59 20.21
CA ILE A 138 11.05 -1.45 20.54
C ILE A 138 12.39 -0.76 20.18
N GLY A 139 12.33 0.21 19.26
CA GLY A 139 13.48 0.93 18.74
C GLY A 139 13.98 0.36 17.41
N THR A 140 14.81 1.14 16.71
CA THR A 140 15.38 0.77 15.41
C THR A 140 16.90 0.89 15.44
N THR A 141 17.58 -0.01 14.73
CA THR A 141 19.04 0.01 14.66
C THR A 141 19.54 0.98 13.58
N PRO A 142 20.77 1.51 13.70
CA PRO A 142 21.34 2.37 12.67
C PRO A 142 21.35 1.72 11.27
N GLN A 143 21.54 0.40 11.19
CA GLN A 143 21.56 -0.34 9.93
C GLN A 143 20.18 -0.34 9.25
N ILE A 144 19.09 -0.49 10.01
CA ILE A 144 17.73 -0.42 9.48
C ILE A 144 17.46 1.00 8.96
N ARG A 145 17.80 2.04 9.72
CA ARG A 145 17.66 3.45 9.30
C ARG A 145 18.41 3.73 7.99
N LEU A 146 19.68 3.32 7.90
CA LEU A 146 20.49 3.49 6.69
C LEU A 146 19.89 2.75 5.48
N LYS A 147 19.38 1.53 5.68
CA LYS A 147 18.71 0.77 4.62
C LYS A 147 17.44 1.48 4.12
N SER A 148 16.62 1.99 5.04
CA SER A 148 15.41 2.74 4.70
C SER A 148 15.73 4.03 3.95
N LEU A 149 16.75 4.78 4.36
CA LEU A 149 17.21 5.99 3.66
C LEU A 149 17.67 5.67 2.23
N ARG A 150 18.50 4.63 2.04
CA ARG A 150 18.95 4.20 0.71
C ARG A 150 17.79 3.82 -0.21
N ARG A 151 16.80 3.10 0.32
CA ARG A 151 15.57 2.77 -0.42
C ARG A 151 14.79 4.02 -0.79
N LEU A 152 14.66 4.98 0.12
CA LEU A 152 13.94 6.22 -0.13
C LEU A 152 14.61 7.07 -1.22
N ILE A 153 15.94 7.19 -1.19
CA ILE A 153 16.74 7.86 -2.23
C ILE A 153 16.59 7.15 -3.57
N SER A 154 16.53 5.82 -3.58
CA SER A 154 16.33 5.05 -4.82
C SER A 154 14.90 5.15 -5.36
N ALA A 155 13.92 5.37 -4.47
CA ALA A 155 12.50 5.42 -4.81
C ALA A 155 12.03 6.81 -5.25
N LYS A 156 12.74 7.89 -4.91
CA LYS A 156 12.35 9.26 -5.24
C LYS A 156 13.49 10.06 -5.86
N PRO A 157 13.22 10.93 -6.84
CA PRO A 157 14.23 11.85 -7.38
C PRO A 157 14.66 12.89 -6.34
N ILE A 158 13.76 13.29 -5.43
CA ILE A 158 14.02 14.28 -4.38
C ILE A 158 13.55 13.72 -3.04
N VAL A 159 14.47 13.69 -2.08
CA VAL A 159 14.19 13.32 -0.69
C VAL A 159 14.43 14.53 0.21
N ARG A 160 13.47 14.83 1.08
CA ARG A 160 13.61 15.82 2.15
C ARG A 160 14.00 15.10 3.43
N ILE A 161 15.05 15.55 4.09
CA ILE A 161 15.57 14.95 5.33
C ILE A 161 15.77 16.03 6.39
N LEU A 162 15.56 15.65 7.66
CA LEU A 162 16.01 16.42 8.81
C LEU A 162 17.28 15.77 9.35
N GLU A 163 18.38 16.52 9.32
CA GLU A 163 19.63 16.06 9.91
C GLU A 163 19.61 16.28 11.42
N CYS A 164 20.05 15.29 12.19
CA CYS A 164 20.12 15.33 13.64
C CYS A 164 21.52 14.94 14.11
N HIS A 165 22.11 15.72 15.01
CA HIS A 165 23.48 15.51 15.50
C HIS A 165 23.56 14.83 16.88
N SER A 166 22.44 14.40 17.45
CA SER A 166 22.39 13.61 18.68
C SER A 166 21.19 12.66 18.69
N GLY A 167 21.27 11.59 19.49
CA GLY A 167 20.15 10.64 19.64
C GLY A 167 18.87 11.30 20.16
N LEU A 168 19.01 12.27 21.08
CA LEU A 168 17.87 13.03 21.61
C LEU A 168 17.21 13.89 20.52
N ALA A 169 18.01 14.61 19.73
CA ALA A 169 17.50 15.41 18.60
C ALA A 169 16.81 14.52 17.56
N GLY A 170 17.38 13.34 17.29
CA GLY A 170 16.77 12.35 16.40
C GLY A 170 15.41 11.86 16.91
N LEU A 171 15.28 11.57 18.21
CA LEU A 171 14.00 11.18 18.82
C LEU A 171 12.97 12.31 18.81
N ILE A 172 13.40 13.56 19.01
CA ILE A 172 12.52 14.73 18.91
C ILE A 172 12.03 14.86 17.47
N ALA A 173 12.92 14.84 16.48
CA ALA A 173 12.55 14.92 15.07
C ALA A 173 11.60 13.79 14.65
N GLU A 174 11.82 12.56 15.11
CA GLU A 174 10.98 11.39 14.80
C GLU A 174 9.57 11.48 15.41
N LYS A 175 9.41 12.18 16.55
CA LYS A 175 8.11 12.33 17.24
C LYS A 175 7.39 13.64 16.92
N THR A 176 8.09 14.60 16.33
CA THR A 176 7.53 15.90 15.95
C THR A 176 6.53 15.71 14.82
N ASN A 177 5.36 16.32 14.95
CA ASN A 177 4.32 16.33 13.94
C ASN A 177 3.63 17.69 13.97
N VAL A 178 3.03 18.08 12.85
CA VAL A 178 2.27 19.32 12.75
C VAL A 178 0.82 18.97 12.44
N GLU A 179 -0.11 19.60 13.15
CA GLU A 179 -1.53 19.47 12.86
C GLU A 179 -1.96 20.61 11.92
N VAL A 180 -2.38 20.26 10.70
CA VAL A 180 -2.91 21.20 9.71
C VAL A 180 -4.34 20.78 9.38
N GLU A 181 -5.32 21.67 9.60
CA GLU A 181 -6.74 21.41 9.33
C GLU A 181 -7.28 20.12 10.02
N GLY A 182 -6.85 19.86 11.26
CA GLY A 182 -7.25 18.67 12.03
C GLY A 182 -6.63 17.36 11.53
N LYS A 183 -5.61 17.43 10.66
CA LYS A 183 -4.85 16.28 10.18
C LYS A 183 -3.42 16.35 10.67
N ARG A 184 -2.97 15.25 11.28
CA ARG A 184 -1.57 15.05 11.64
C ARG A 184 -0.74 14.86 10.37
N MET A 185 0.22 15.77 10.15
CA MET A 185 1.22 15.69 9.10
C MET A 185 2.58 15.34 9.72
N GLU A 186 3.23 14.33 9.14
CA GLU A 186 4.61 13.91 9.43
C GLU A 186 5.60 14.60 8.48
#